data_AF-A0A2K5MKT3-F1
#
_entry.id   AF-A0A2K5MKT3-F1
#
_cell.length_a   1.000
_cell.length_b   1.000
_cell.length_c   1.000
_cell.angle_alpha   90.00
_cell.angle_beta   90.00
_cell.angle_gamma   90.00
#
_symmetry.space_group_name_H-M   'P 1'
#
loop_
_entity.id
_entity.type
_entity.pdbx_description
1 polymer ?
#
loop_
_entity_poly.entity_id
_entity_poly.type
_entity_poly.pdbx_seq_one_letter_code
_entity_poly.pdbx_strand_id
1 'polypeptide(L)' 'MVFRRFVEVGRVAYVSFGPHAGKLVAIVDVIDQNRALVDGPCTQVRRQAMPFKCMQLTDFILKFPHRR' A
#
# COMPACT_ATOMS: atom_id res chain seq x y z
N MET A 1 -22.14 6.89 1.73
CA MET A 1 -21.24 5.78 2.09
C MET A 1 -20.37 6.22 3.27
N VAL A 2 -20.26 5.41 4.32
CA VAL A 2 -19.54 5.74 5.57
C VAL A 2 -18.02 5.57 5.42
N PHE A 3 -17.60 4.60 4.61
CA PHE A 3 -16.18 4.39 4.29
C PHE A 3 -15.76 5.19 3.05
N ARG A 4 -14.62 5.88 3.14
CA ARG A 4 -14.04 6.71 2.07
C ARG A 4 -12.74 6.17 1.50
N ARG A 5 -12.06 5.30 2.25
CA ARG A 5 -10.74 4.75 1.91
C ARG A 5 -10.86 3.24 1.82
N PHE A 6 -10.67 2.70 0.63
CA PHE A 6 -10.76 1.27 0.36
C PHE A 6 -9.39 0.73 -0.04
N VAL A 7 -9.11 -0.52 0.28
CA VAL A 7 -7.93 -1.20 -0.25
C VAL A 7 -8.15 -1.43 -1.74
N GLU A 8 -7.30 -0.83 -2.57
CA GLU A 8 -7.36 -0.96 -4.02
C GLU A 8 -5.96 -0.82 -4.62
N VAL A 9 -5.79 -1.39 -5.82
CA VAL A 9 -4.54 -1.25 -6.57
C VAL A 9 -4.35 0.22 -6.93
N GLY A 10 -3.14 0.73 -6.70
CA GLY A 10 -2.80 2.12 -6.92
C GLY A 10 -2.90 3.00 -5.69
N ARG A 11 -3.59 2.56 -4.63
CA ARG A 11 -3.73 3.39 -3.43
C ARG A 11 -2.40 3.51 -2.69
N VAL A 12 -2.10 4.75 -2.28
CA VAL A 12 -0.95 5.05 -1.43
C VAL A 12 -1.32 4.81 0.02
N ALA A 13 -0.46 4.11 0.74
CA ALA A 13 -0.55 3.84 2.15
C ALA A 13 0.71 4.34 2.87
N TYR A 14 0.53 4.84 4.08
CA TYR A 14 1.60 5.23 4.98
C TYR A 14 1.95 4.09 5.91
N VAL A 15 3.23 3.73 6.03
CA VAL A 15 3.66 2.67 6.94
C VAL A 15 3.79 3.24 8.35
N SER A 16 2.92 2.79 9.26
CA SER A 16 2.87 3.31 10.64
C SER A 16 3.92 2.67 11.55
N PHE A 17 4.24 1.39 11.35
CA PHE A 17 5.25 0.69 12.15
C PHE A 17 5.94 -0.45 11.38
N GLY A 18 7.10 -0.88 11.87
CA GLY A 18 7.93 -1.91 11.25
C GLY A 18 9.21 -1.34 10.62
N PRO A 19 9.95 -2.14 9.82
CA PRO A 19 11.26 -1.75 9.29
C PRO A 19 11.21 -0.57 8.30
N HIS A 20 10.03 -0.30 7.73
CA HIS A 20 9.80 0.81 6.78
C HIS A 20 8.88 1.89 7.37
N ALA A 21 8.77 1.98 8.70
CA ALA A 21 7.95 3.00 9.35
C ALA A 21 8.32 4.42 8.88
N GLY A 22 7.31 5.26 8.70
CA GLY A 22 7.51 6.63 8.22
C GLY A 22 7.55 6.79 6.69
N LYS A 23 7.47 5.69 5.94
CA LYS A 23 7.54 5.71 4.48
C LYS A 23 6.16 5.61 3.83
N LEU A 24 6.04 6.19 2.65
CA LEU A 24 4.87 6.02 1.77
C LEU A 24 5.11 4.87 0.81
N VAL A 25 4.09 4.04 0.61
CA VAL A 25 4.10 2.91 -0.32
C VAL A 25 2.83 2.91 -1.15
N ALA A 26 2.88 2.36 -2.36
CA ALA A 26 1.72 2.12 -3.20
C ALA A 26 1.35 0.63 -3.18
N ILE A 27 0.05 0.34 -3.07
CA ILE A 27 -0.47 -1.03 -3.18
C ILE A 27 -0.47 -1.42 -4.65
N VAL A 28 0.34 -2.40 -5.03
CA VAL A 28 0.44 -2.89 -6.42
C VAL A 28 -0.51 -4.05 -6.66
N ASP A 29 -0.68 -4.89 -5.64
CA ASP A 29 -1.57 -6.05 -5.70
C ASP A 29 -2.05 -6.46 -4.30
N VAL A 30 -3.16 -7.19 -4.24
CA VAL A 30 -3.70 -7.77 -2.99
C VAL A 30 -3.43 -9.27 -3.03
N ILE A 31 -2.58 -9.73 -2.12
CA ILE A 31 -2.18 -11.14 -2.05
C ILE A 31 -3.28 -11.94 -1.35
N ASP A 32 -3.67 -11.46 -0.16
CA ASP A 32 -4.68 -12.07 0.70
C ASP A 32 -5.42 -11.00 1.51
N GLN A 33 -6.34 -11.40 2.39
CA GLN A 33 -7.14 -10.47 3.22
C GLN A 33 -6.28 -9.65 4.21
N ASN A 34 -5.10 -10.15 4.57
CA ASN A 34 -4.23 -9.57 5.58
C ASN A 34 -2.99 -8.89 5.00
N ARG A 35 -2.64 -9.15 3.73
CA ARG A 35 -1.39 -8.72 3.09
C ARG A 35 -1.62 -8.20 1.67
N ALA A 36 -0.92 -7.13 1.35
CA ALA A 36 -0.80 -6.60 0.00
C ALA A 36 0.66 -6.63 -0.45
N LEU A 37 0.84 -6.73 -1.76
CA LEU A 37 2.10 -6.44 -2.42
C LEU A 37 2.23 -4.94 -2.55
N VAL A 38 3.23 -4.37 -1.89
CA VAL A 38 3.48 -2.93 -1.87
C VAL A 38 4.78 -2.61 -2.59
N ASP A 39 4.86 -1.42 -3.18
CA ASP A 39 6.08 -0.90 -3.81
C ASP A 39 6.26 0.58 -3.50
N GLY A 40 7.50 1.02 -3.34
CA GLY A 40 7.85 2.37 -2.95
C GLY A 40 9.21 2.78 -3.53
N PRO A 41 9.34 2.91 -4.87
CA PRO A 41 10.61 3.22 -5.51
C PRO A 41 11.18 4.57 -5.04
N CYS A 42 10.33 5.57 -4.84
CA CYS A 42 10.74 6.90 -4.38
C CYS A 42 11.12 6.93 -2.88
N THR A 43 10.59 6.00 -2.08
CA THR A 43 10.79 5.95 -0.62
C THR A 43 11.80 4.87 -0.21
N GLN A 44 12.49 4.27 -1.18
CA GLN A 44 13.43 3.17 -0.98
C GLN A 44 12.80 1.93 -0.30
N VAL A 45 11.51 1.70 -0.50
CA VAL A 45 10.84 0.46 -0.11
C VAL A 45 10.79 -0.42 -1.35
N ARG A 46 11.58 -1.49 -1.36
CA ARG A 46 11.52 -2.47 -2.46
C ARG A 46 10.18 -3.20 -2.43
N ARG A 47 9.75 -3.65 -3.62
CA ARG A 47 8.55 -4.46 -3.78
C ARG A 47 8.56 -5.67 -2.84
N GLN A 48 7.60 -5.72 -1.92
CA GLN A 48 7.52 -6.76 -0.90
C GLN A 48 6.08 -6.97 -0.43
N ALA A 49 5.81 -8.12 0.19
CA ALA A 49 4.52 -8.39 0.83
C ALA A 49 4.46 -7.72 2.20
N MET A 50 3.48 -6.85 2.42
CA MET A 50 3.29 -6.13 3.67
C MET A 50 1.88 -6.30 4.23
N PRO A 51 1.72 -6.53 5.54
CA PRO A 51 0.40 -6.70 6.14
C PRO A 51 -0.34 -5.36 6.29
N PHE A 52 -1.66 -5.37 6.08
CA PHE A 52 -2.51 -4.17 6.19
C PHE A 52 -2.48 -3.54 7.57
N LYS A 53 -2.22 -4.34 8.62
CA LYS A 53 -2.12 -3.84 9.99
C LYS A 53 -1.02 -2.79 10.18
N CYS A 54 0.08 -2.89 9.41
CA CYS A 54 1.24 -1.99 9.51
C CYS A 54 1.10 -0.71 8.67
N MET A 55 -0.02 -0.53 7.97
CA MET A 55 -0.20 0.56 7.02
C MET A 55 -1.54 1.26 7.19
N GLN A 56 -1.53 2.57 6.96
CA GLN A 56 -2.69 3.43 7.03
C GLN A 56 -2.99 3.97 5.64
N LEU A 57 -4.22 3.76 5.16
CA LEU A 57 -4.64 4.22 3.85
C LEU A 57 -4.69 5.74 3.79
N THR A 58 -4.12 6.32 2.75
CA THR A 58 -4.22 7.75 2.43
C THR A 58 -5.29 7.99 1.37
N ASP A 59 -5.60 9.25 1.09
CA ASP A 59 -6.57 9.64 0.06
C ASP A 59 -5.98 9.62 -1.36
N PHE A 60 -4.67 9.38 -1.51
CA PHE A 60 -3.99 9.40 -2.80
C PHE A 60 -4.10 8.05 -3.53
N ILE A 61 -4.47 8.12 -4.81
CA ILE A 61 -4.59 6.96 -5.70
C ILE A 61 -3.76 7.23 -6.95
N LEU A 62 -2.80 6.36 -7.21
CA LEU A 62 -2.00 6.33 -8.42
C LEU A 62 -2.68 5.41 -9.43
N LYS A 63 -2.93 5.91 -10.64
CA LYS A 63 -3.48 5.09 -11.72
C LYS A 63 -2.33 4.45 -12.49
N PHE A 64 -2.11 3.16 -12.30
CA PHE A 64 -1.18 2.38 -13.11
C PHE A 64 -1.79 1.03 -13.47
N PRO A 65 -1.41 0.45 -14.63
CA PRO A 65 -1.91 -0.85 -15.04
C PRO A 65 -1.45 -1.93 -14.05
N HIS A 66 -2.40 -2.68 -13.53
CA HIS A 66 -2.13 -3.91 -12.78
C HIS A 66 -1.61 -4.97 -13.77
N ARG A 67 -0.35 -5.39 -13.62
CA ARG A 67 0.20 -6.56 -14.33
C ARG A 67 -0.01 -7.79 -13.47
N ARG A 68 -0.88 -8.71 -13.93
CA ARG A 68 -0.90 -10.11 -13.47
C ARG A 68 0.38 -10.83 -13.84
#